data_AF-A0A4Q1HMB8-F1
#
_entry.id   AF-A0A4Q1HMB8-F1
#
_cell.length_a   1.000
_cell.length_b   1.000
_cell.length_c   1.000
_cell.angle_alpha   90.00
_cell.angle_beta   90.00
_cell.angle_gamma   90.00
#
_symmetry.space_group_name_H-M   'P 1'
#
loop_
_entity.id
_entity.type
_entity.pdbx_description
1 polymer ?
#
loop_
_entity_poly.entity_id
_entity_poly.type
_entity_poly.pdbx_seq_one_letter_code
_entity_poly.pdbx_strand_id
1 'polypeptide(L)' 'MPRLCAGTPKITVRDNRGLDVRTLRYNRNAEGAVARQYVDAQAHNALGQPVSSQDPRFFGGSTLNFQYTPALSGQVLQ' A
#
# COMPACT_ATOMS: atom_id res chain seq x y z
N MET A 1 30.71 -1.72 -8.10
CA MET A 1 29.36 -2.02 -8.60
C MET A 1 28.41 -0.96 -8.07
N PRO A 2 27.60 -0.32 -8.93
CA PRO A 2 26.70 0.74 -8.50
C PRO A 2 25.64 0.19 -7.53
N ARG A 3 25.52 0.80 -6.35
CA ARG A 3 24.62 0.39 -5.25
C ARG A 3 23.28 1.12 -5.26
N LEU A 4 22.80 1.48 -6.46
CA LEU A 4 21.55 2.25 -6.61
C LEU A 4 20.36 1.57 -5.91
N CYS A 5 20.21 0.26 -6.11
CA CYS A 5 19.12 -0.56 -5.55
C CYS A 5 19.44 -1.17 -4.18
N ALA A 6 20.61 -0.88 -3.59
CA ALA A 6 20.95 -1.41 -2.28
C ALA A 6 20.01 -0.80 -1.22
N GLY A 7 19.36 -1.68 -0.45
CA GLY A 7 18.39 -1.29 0.58
C GLY A 7 17.06 -0.79 0.05
N THR A 8 16.66 -1.15 -1.17
CA THR A 8 15.33 -0.81 -1.74
C THR A 8 14.43 -2.03 -1.94
N PRO A 9 14.11 -2.81 -0.89
CA PRO A 9 13.25 -3.98 -1.03
C PRO A 9 11.80 -3.59 -1.32
N LYS A 10 11.00 -4.55 -1.81
CA LYS A 10 9.54 -4.49 -1.71
C LYS A 10 9.13 -5.20 -0.42
N ILE A 11 8.36 -4.53 0.43
CA ILE A 11 7.88 -5.10 1.70
C ILE A 11 6.35 -5.11 1.68
N THR A 12 5.76 -6.27 1.95
CA THR A 12 4.32 -6.40 2.17
C THR A 12 4.06 -6.48 3.67
N VAL A 13 3.17 -5.63 4.18
CA VAL A 13 2.74 -5.60 5.58
C VAL A 13 1.35 -6.20 5.67
N ARG A 14 1.20 -7.16 6.58
CA ARG A 14 -0.07 -7.85 6.86
C ARG A 14 -0.63 -7.43 8.21
N ASP A 15 -1.95 -7.38 8.32
CA ASP A 15 -2.62 -7.25 9.62
C ASP A 15 -2.62 -8.58 10.40
N ASN A 16 -3.24 -8.57 11.59
CA ASN A 16 -3.36 -9.76 12.45
C ASN A 16 -4.26 -10.87 11.88
N ARG A 17 -4.90 -10.65 10.74
CA ARG A 17 -5.71 -11.64 10.00
C ARG A 17 -4.97 -12.18 8.78
N GLY A 18 -3.75 -11.71 8.53
CA GLY A 18 -2.94 -12.09 7.38
C GLY A 18 -3.29 -11.32 6.09
N LEU A 19 -4.13 -10.29 6.16
CA LEU A 19 -4.51 -9.49 4.99
C LEU A 19 -3.45 -8.43 4.71
N ASP A 20 -3.09 -8.28 3.45
CA ASP A 20 -2.15 -7.25 3.00
C ASP A 20 -2.80 -5.87 3.20
N VAL A 21 -2.22 -5.05 4.09
CA VAL A 21 -2.71 -3.71 4.42
C VAL A 21 -1.79 -2.60 3.91
N ARG A 22 -0.51 -2.90 3.69
CA ARG A 22 0.42 -1.95 3.07
C ARG A 22 1.43 -2.65 2.18
N THR A 23 1.85 -1.96 1.13
CA THR A 23 3.06 -2.30 0.37
C THR A 23 4.03 -1.13 0.43
N LEU A 24 5.22 -1.37 0.96
CA LEU A 24 6.29 -0.38 1.03
C LEU A 24 7.25 -0.63 -0.15
N ARG A 25 7.52 0.44 -0.88
CA ARG A 25 8.47 0.49 -1.99
C ARG A 25 9.46 1.62 -1.72
N TYR A 26 10.68 1.49 -2.19
CA TYR A 26 11.70 2.51 -2.00
C TYR A 26 12.27 2.90 -3.35
N ASN A 27 12.32 4.20 -3.60
CA ASN A 27 12.84 4.76 -4.84
C ASN A 27 14.02 5.68 -4.55
N ARG A 28 15.06 5.56 -5.37
CA ARG A 28 16.27 6.36 -5.30
C ARG A 28 16.70 6.68 -6.72
N ASN A 29 16.90 7.96 -7.03
CA ASN A 29 17.19 8.42 -8.39
C ASN A 29 18.68 8.44 -8.73
N ALA A 30 19.55 8.44 -7.72
CA ALA A 30 21.01 8.45 -7.88
C ALA A 30 21.69 7.67 -6.74
N GLU A 31 22.86 7.12 -7.00
CA GLU A 31 23.66 6.47 -5.95
C GLU A 31 24.03 7.47 -4.84
N GLY A 32 24.01 7.02 -3.58
CA GLY A 32 24.27 7.87 -2.42
C GLY A 32 23.09 8.76 -1.98
N ALA A 33 22.05 8.95 -2.81
CA ALA A 33 20.85 9.67 -2.40
C ALA A 33 20.04 8.90 -1.36
N VAL A 34 19.32 9.62 -0.50
CA VAL A 34 18.36 9.00 0.43
C VAL A 34 17.21 8.37 -0.37
N ALA A 35 16.88 7.12 -0.06
CA ALA A 35 15.75 6.45 -0.71
C ALA A 35 14.44 7.00 -0.14
N ARG A 36 13.54 7.43 -1.02
CA ARG A 36 12.19 7.84 -0.64
C ARG A 36 11.32 6.60 -0.48
N GLN A 37 10.60 6.52 0.62
CA GLN A 37 9.60 5.48 0.85
C GLN A 37 8.27 5.86 0.19
N TYR A 38 7.66 4.88 -0.47
CA TYR A 38 6.33 4.93 -1.06
C TYR A 38 5.47 3.86 -0.42
N VAL A 39 4.29 4.24 0.04
CA VAL A 39 3.37 3.35 0.75
C VAL A 39 2.06 3.28 0.00
N ASP A 40 1.72 2.10 -0.51
CA ASP A 40 0.34 1.77 -0.85
C ASP A 40 -0.36 1.28 0.42
N ALA A 41 -1.60 1.69 0.62
CA ALA A 41 -2.44 1.22 1.72
C ALA A 41 -3.73 0.60 1.21
N GLN A 42 -4.18 -0.45 1.88
CA GLN A 42 -5.46 -1.12 1.67
C GLN A 42 -6.16 -1.20 3.03
N ALA A 43 -7.44 -0.85 3.06
CA ALA A 43 -8.28 -1.06 4.24
C ALA A 43 -9.27 -2.18 3.95
N HIS A 44 -9.54 -3.00 4.96
CA HIS A 44 -10.47 -4.13 4.90
C HIS A 44 -11.50 -4.01 6.00
N ASN A 45 -12.76 -4.36 5.72
CA ASN A 45 -13.81 -4.42 6.74
C ASN A 45 -13.62 -5.64 7.67
N ALA A 46 -14.54 -5.85 8.62
CA ALA A 46 -14.48 -6.96 9.57
C ALA A 46 -14.48 -8.35 8.90
N LEU A 47 -15.15 -8.50 7.75
CA LEU A 47 -15.18 -9.73 6.96
C LEU A 47 -13.91 -9.93 6.10
N GLY A 48 -12.96 -8.99 6.14
CA GLY A 48 -11.74 -9.05 5.35
C GLY A 48 -11.90 -8.63 3.89
N GLN A 49 -13.01 -7.97 3.55
CA GLN A 49 -13.25 -7.46 2.20
C GLN A 49 -12.64 -6.07 2.06
N PRO A 50 -12.06 -5.72 0.90
CA PRO A 50 -11.47 -4.41 0.66
C PRO A 50 -12.55 -3.33 0.70
N VAL A 51 -12.26 -2.21 1.37
CA VAL A 51 -13.14 -1.04 1.45
C VAL A 51 -12.50 0.24 0.95
N SER A 52 -11.16 0.31 0.90
CA SER A 52 -10.48 1.41 0.24
C SER A 52 -9.05 1.05 -0.13
N SER A 53 -8.53 1.81 -1.11
CA SER A 53 -7.12 1.80 -1.44
C SER A 53 -6.59 3.22 -1.59
N GLN A 54 -5.31 3.37 -1.26
CA GLN A 54 -4.60 4.64 -1.32
C GLN A 54 -3.19 4.43 -1.84
N ASP A 55 -2.80 5.23 -2.84
CA ASP A 55 -1.48 5.24 -3.43
C ASP A 55 -0.54 6.20 -2.66
N PRO A 56 0.78 6.09 -2.87
CA PRO A 56 1.78 6.85 -2.12
C PRO A 56 1.64 8.37 -2.17
N ARG A 57 1.00 8.93 -3.19
CA ARG A 57 0.79 10.38 -3.33
C ARG A 57 -0.25 10.90 -2.35
N PHE A 58 -1.23 10.07 -2.01
CA PHE A 58 -2.30 10.42 -1.09
C PHE A 58 -2.07 9.87 0.32
N PHE A 59 -1.16 8.90 0.48
CA PHE A 59 -0.85 8.29 1.77
C PHE A 59 -0.55 9.31 2.88
N GLY A 60 -1.26 9.17 4.01
CA GLY A 60 -1.20 10.09 5.15
C GLY A 60 -2.18 11.26 5.06
N GLY A 61 -2.88 11.44 3.94
CA GLY A 61 -3.99 12.37 3.76
C GLY A 61 -5.36 11.67 3.73
N SER A 62 -6.40 12.42 3.40
CA SER A 62 -7.80 11.95 3.34
C SER A 62 -8.25 11.46 1.96
N THR A 63 -7.50 11.75 0.89
CA THR A 63 -7.86 11.34 -0.47
C THR A 63 -7.64 9.85 -0.67
N LEU A 64 -8.66 9.14 -1.17
CA LEU A 64 -8.56 7.73 -1.54
C LEU A 64 -8.44 7.60 -3.06
N ASN A 65 -7.74 6.56 -3.53
CA ASN A 65 -7.77 6.20 -4.94
C ASN A 65 -9.09 5.52 -5.29
N PHE A 66 -9.50 4.59 -4.44
CA PHE A 66 -10.74 3.86 -4.57
C PHE A 66 -11.38 3.68 -3.19
N GLN A 67 -12.70 3.67 -3.19
CA GLN A 67 -13.54 3.30 -2.06
C GLN A 67 -14.55 2.29 -2.55
N TYR A 68 -14.75 1.22 -1.78
CA TYR A 68 -15.62 0.10 -2.15
C TYR A 68 -16.69 -0.12 -1.09
N THR A 69 -17.89 -0.46 -1.56
CA THR A 69 -19.01 -0.93 -0.73
C THR A 69 -19.33 -2.37 -1.12
N PRO A 70 -18.74 -3.39 -0.45
CA PRO A 70 -19.04 -4.78 -0.74
C PRO A 70 -20.37 -5.22 -0.12
N ALA A 71 -21.10 -6.09 -0.83
CA ALA A 71 -22.14 -6.92 -0.25
C ALA A 71 -21.56 -7.92 0.76
N LEU A 72 -22.41 -8.57 1.57
CA LEU A 72 -21.96 -9.61 2.50
C LEU A 72 -21.25 -10.79 1.80
N SER A 73 -21.57 -11.05 0.53
CA SER A 73 -20.90 -12.05 -0.32
C SER A 73 -19.50 -11.62 -0.80
N GLY A 74 -19.13 -10.35 -0.62
CA GLY A 74 -17.87 -9.76 -1.12
C GLY A 74 -17.98 -9.15 -2.52
N GLN A 75 -19.13 -9.27 -3.18
CA GLN A 75 -19.38 -8.59 -4.45
C GLN A 75 -19.40 -7.07 -4.23
N VAL A 76 -18.55 -6.34 -4.97
CA VAL A 76 -18.53 -4.88 -4.94
C VAL A 76 -19.83 -4.33 -5.54
N LEU A 77 -20.52 -3.47 -4.79
CA LEU A 77 -21.75 -2.79 -5.22
C LEU A 77 -21.47 -1.39 -5.77
N GLN A 78 -20.45 -0.73 -5.22
CA GLN A 78 -20.01 0.61 -5.56
C GLN A 78 -18.53 0.78 -5.23
#